data_AF-A0A1V6ABC9-F1
#
_entry.id   AF-A0A1V6ABC9-F1
#
_cell.length_a   1.000
_cell.length_b   1.000
_cell.length_c   1.000
_cell.angle_alpha   90.00
_cell.angle_beta   90.00
_cell.angle_gamma   90.00
#
_symmetry.space_group_name_H-M   'P 1'
#
loop_
_entity.id
_entity.type
_entity.pdbx_description
1 polymer ?
#
loop_
_entity_poly.entity_id
_entity_poly.type
_entity_poly.pdbx_seq_one_letter_code
_entity_poly.pdbx_strand_id
1 'polypeptide(L)'
;MALKIVDRQQIEEILAELKIDSFSRPFAGLIDQGDFGTVATYIPLYAQEYKKLSPRLQSLVYLIAPGRYGLICFLPRIFEAPDGGKPISIEKQFNSWGKMTKLSYKTDKDGEFEICHTIRQDKLLAYAKKKKLPEKLSYKI
;
A
#
# COMPACT_ATOMS: atom_id res chain seq x y z
N MET A 1 -3.73 2.22 -12.30
CA MET A 1 -4.43 0.91 -12.19
C MET A 1 -5.19 0.94 -10.88
N ALA A 2 -6.50 0.70 -10.86
CA ALA A 2 -7.26 0.69 -9.59
C ALA A 2 -6.85 -0.53 -8.75
N LEU A 3 -6.63 -0.34 -7.45
CA LEU A 3 -6.38 -1.44 -6.52
C LEU A 3 -7.62 -2.34 -6.45
N LYS A 4 -7.45 -3.64 -6.69
CA LYS A 4 -8.52 -4.64 -6.59
C LYS A 4 -8.27 -5.51 -5.37
N ILE A 5 -9.28 -5.62 -4.52
CA ILE A 5 -9.28 -6.58 -3.43
C ILE A 5 -9.72 -7.91 -4.03
N VAL A 6 -8.91 -8.96 -3.83
CA VAL A 6 -9.27 -10.30 -4.26
C VAL A 6 -10.19 -10.97 -3.26
N ASP A 7 -11.25 -11.57 -3.76
CA ASP A 7 -12.15 -12.40 -2.96
C ASP A 7 -11.65 -13.85 -2.88
N ARG A 8 -12.34 -14.67 -2.07
CA ARG A 8 -11.98 -16.08 -1.87
C ARG A 8 -12.05 -16.89 -3.17
N GLN A 9 -13.03 -16.63 -4.03
CA GLN A 9 -13.20 -17.36 -5.29
C GLN A 9 -12.01 -17.09 -6.22
N GLN A 10 -11.59 -15.83 -6.31
CA GLN A 10 -10.41 -15.44 -7.09
C GLN A 10 -9.12 -16.06 -6.53
N ILE A 11 -9.00 -16.19 -5.20
CA ILE A 11 -7.88 -16.90 -4.58
C ILE A 11 -7.90 -18.39 -4.98
N GLU A 12 -9.04 -19.05 -4.95
CA GLU A 12 -9.18 -20.46 -5.36
C GLU A 12 -8.84 -20.66 -6.85
N GLU A 13 -9.27 -19.75 -7.72
CA GLU A 13 -8.88 -19.76 -9.15
C GLU A 13 -7.36 -19.62 -9.35
N ILE A 14 -6.71 -18.75 -8.56
CA ILE A 14 -5.26 -18.56 -8.60
C ILE A 14 -4.53 -19.82 -8.11
N LEU A 15 -4.98 -20.42 -7.00
CA LEU A 15 -4.40 -21.65 -6.46
C LEU A 15 -4.47 -22.80 -7.48
N ALA A 16 -5.62 -22.94 -8.16
CA ALA A 16 -5.82 -23.93 -9.21
C ALA A 16 -4.87 -23.73 -10.41
N GLU A 17 -4.67 -22.50 -10.86
CA GLU A 17 -3.77 -22.20 -11.99
C GLU A 17 -2.29 -22.38 -11.61
N LEU A 18 -1.93 -22.08 -10.37
CA LEU A 18 -0.60 -22.32 -9.82
C LEU A 18 -0.32 -23.78 -9.47
N LYS A 19 -1.36 -24.62 -9.44
CA LYS A 19 -1.31 -26.04 -9.02
C LYS A 19 -0.74 -26.21 -7.61
N ILE A 20 -1.24 -25.39 -6.67
CA ILE A 20 -0.88 -25.45 -5.25
C ILE A 20 -2.15 -25.52 -4.41
N ASP A 21 -2.10 -26.24 -3.28
CA ASP A 21 -3.28 -26.42 -2.43
C ASP A 21 -3.57 -25.18 -1.56
N SER A 22 -2.51 -24.46 -1.16
CA SER A 22 -2.62 -23.24 -0.37
C SER A 22 -1.35 -22.40 -0.47
N PHE A 23 -1.46 -21.12 -0.08
CA PHE A 23 -0.29 -20.29 0.13
C PHE A 23 0.30 -20.56 1.51
N SER A 24 1.48 -21.17 1.58
CA SER A 24 2.20 -21.49 2.82
C SER A 24 2.94 -20.29 3.45
N ARG A 25 2.73 -19.09 2.91
CA ARG A 25 3.49 -17.88 3.26
C ARG A 25 2.62 -16.87 4.00
N PRO A 26 3.22 -16.10 4.92
CA PRO A 26 2.46 -15.19 5.77
C PRO A 26 1.79 -14.08 4.95
N PHE A 27 0.64 -13.64 5.43
CA PHE A 27 0.05 -12.37 5.00
C PHE A 27 0.99 -11.25 5.43
N ALA A 28 1.49 -10.49 4.47
CA ALA A 28 2.31 -9.33 4.79
C ALA A 28 1.40 -8.15 5.14
N GLY A 29 1.50 -7.68 6.39
CA GLY A 29 0.83 -6.48 6.91
C GLY A 29 1.76 -5.30 7.14
N LEU A 30 2.98 -5.32 6.60
CA LEU A 30 4.00 -4.30 6.85
C LEU A 30 4.47 -3.71 5.54
N ILE A 31 4.33 -2.40 5.47
CA ILE A 31 4.58 -1.65 4.26
C ILE A 31 5.60 -0.52 4.51
N ASP A 32 5.73 -0.02 5.75
CA ASP A 32 6.77 0.95 6.15
C ASP A 32 7.45 0.51 7.48
N GLN A 33 8.71 0.90 7.71
CA GLN A 33 9.43 0.61 8.97
C GLN A 33 8.76 1.33 10.15
N GLY A 34 8.53 0.62 11.26
CA GLY A 34 7.95 1.20 12.48
C GLY A 34 6.41 1.36 12.45
N ASP A 35 5.76 0.90 11.40
CA ASP A 35 4.33 1.05 11.18
C ASP A 35 3.57 -0.23 11.53
N PHE A 36 2.97 -0.27 12.73
CA PHE A 36 2.07 -1.36 13.15
C PHE A 36 0.65 -1.24 12.57
N GLY A 37 0.36 -0.19 11.79
CA GLY A 37 -0.95 0.02 11.18
C GLY A 37 -1.15 -0.91 9.98
N THR A 38 -2.25 -1.66 9.94
CA THR A 38 -2.54 -2.54 8.81
C THR A 38 -2.88 -1.67 7.59
N VAL A 39 -1.94 -1.41 6.69
CA VAL A 39 -2.17 -0.58 5.47
C VAL A 39 -3.02 -1.32 4.44
N ALA A 40 -2.74 -2.62 4.31
CA ALA A 40 -3.42 -3.63 3.51
C ALA A 40 -2.89 -5.00 3.98
N THR A 41 -3.67 -6.06 3.84
CA THR A 41 -3.09 -7.42 3.88
C THR A 41 -2.94 -7.91 2.46
N TYR A 42 -1.80 -8.50 2.16
CA TYR A 42 -1.59 -9.14 0.88
C TYR A 42 -0.86 -10.46 0.99
N ILE A 43 -1.15 -11.35 0.03
CA ILE A 43 -0.40 -12.58 -0.17
C ILE A 43 0.70 -12.26 -1.19
N PRO A 44 2.00 -12.33 -0.83
CA PRO A 44 3.06 -12.12 -1.79
C PRO A 44 3.00 -13.18 -2.88
N LEU A 45 3.33 -12.82 -4.12
CA LEU A 45 3.53 -13.75 -5.23
C LEU A 45 4.97 -13.68 -5.71
N TYR A 46 5.58 -14.83 -5.93
CA TYR A 46 6.87 -14.91 -6.61
C TYR A 46 6.70 -14.53 -8.08
N ALA A 47 7.74 -13.95 -8.68
CA ALA A 47 7.70 -13.55 -10.08
C ALA A 47 7.37 -14.71 -11.04
N GLN A 48 7.80 -15.94 -10.69
CA GLN A 48 7.49 -17.14 -11.47
C GLN A 48 6.02 -17.55 -11.37
N GLU A 49 5.37 -17.33 -10.23
CA GLU A 49 3.95 -17.61 -10.04
C GLU A 49 3.12 -16.60 -10.83
N TYR A 50 3.45 -15.30 -10.73
CA TYR A 50 2.80 -14.26 -11.54
C TYR A 50 2.81 -14.59 -13.03
N LYS A 51 3.96 -15.04 -13.56
CA LYS A 51 4.11 -15.41 -14.97
C LYS A 51 3.30 -16.64 -15.39
N LYS A 52 2.93 -17.52 -14.46
CA LYS A 52 2.09 -18.71 -14.73
C LYS A 52 0.61 -18.38 -14.78
N LEU A 53 0.19 -17.22 -14.27
CA LEU A 53 -1.21 -16.82 -14.27
C LEU A 53 -1.66 -16.36 -15.66
N SER A 54 -2.92 -16.62 -15.97
CA SER A 54 -3.61 -16.09 -17.13
C SER A 54 -3.68 -14.56 -17.10
N PRO A 55 -3.80 -13.88 -18.27
CA PRO A 55 -3.90 -12.42 -18.31
C PRO A 55 -5.02 -11.85 -17.44
N ARG A 56 -6.14 -12.60 -17.31
CA ARG A 56 -7.25 -12.23 -16.42
C ARG A 56 -6.80 -12.19 -14.96
N LEU A 57 -6.15 -13.24 -14.45
CA LEU A 57 -5.71 -13.30 -13.07
C LEU A 57 -4.50 -12.39 -12.80
N GLN A 58 -3.60 -12.19 -13.77
CA GLN A 58 -2.53 -11.20 -13.68
C GLN A 58 -3.07 -9.78 -13.44
N SER A 59 -4.25 -9.45 -14.00
CA SER A 59 -4.88 -8.13 -13.80
C SER A 59 -5.39 -7.88 -12.36
N LEU A 60 -5.45 -8.94 -11.54
CA LEU A 60 -5.81 -8.85 -10.12
C LEU A 60 -4.58 -8.62 -9.23
N VAL A 61 -3.38 -8.85 -9.77
CA VAL A 61 -2.13 -8.77 -9.01
C VAL A 61 -1.67 -7.32 -8.90
N TYR A 62 -1.37 -6.89 -7.69
CA TYR A 62 -0.77 -5.60 -7.40
C TYR A 62 0.76 -5.67 -7.54
N LEU A 63 1.34 -4.74 -8.30
CA LEU A 63 2.79 -4.57 -8.40
C LEU A 63 3.26 -3.66 -7.27
N ILE A 64 3.94 -4.24 -6.28
CA ILE A 64 4.47 -3.53 -5.10
C ILE A 64 5.74 -2.76 -5.49
N ALA A 65 6.63 -3.44 -6.21
CA ALA A 65 7.88 -2.91 -6.76
C ALA A 65 8.29 -3.78 -7.96
N PRO A 66 9.26 -3.37 -8.79
CA PRO A 66 9.75 -4.22 -9.88
C PRO A 66 10.11 -5.64 -9.38
N GLY A 67 9.43 -6.66 -9.92
CA GLY A 67 9.61 -8.06 -9.51
C GLY A 67 8.95 -8.48 -8.19
N ARG A 68 8.22 -7.58 -7.52
CA ARG A 68 7.48 -7.84 -6.27
C ARG A 68 5.99 -7.68 -6.49
N TYR A 69 5.26 -8.78 -6.30
CA TYR A 69 3.84 -8.89 -6.61
C TYR A 69 3.05 -9.27 -5.37
N GLY A 70 1.80 -8.83 -5.27
CA GLY A 70 0.92 -9.17 -4.15
C GLY A 70 -0.55 -9.23 -4.53
N LEU A 71 -1.29 -10.15 -3.93
CA LEU A 71 -2.74 -10.22 -3.99
C LEU A 71 -3.32 -9.47 -2.80
N ILE A 72 -4.00 -8.35 -3.02
CA ILE A 72 -4.58 -7.56 -1.92
C ILE A 72 -5.83 -8.27 -1.38
N CYS A 73 -5.77 -8.82 -0.17
CA CYS A 73 -6.89 -9.53 0.45
C CYS A 73 -7.76 -8.62 1.33
N PHE A 74 -7.18 -7.54 1.84
CA PHE A 74 -7.90 -6.53 2.61
C PHE A 74 -7.28 -5.16 2.40
N LEU A 75 -8.14 -4.15 2.26
CA LEU A 75 -7.73 -2.75 2.22
C LEU A 75 -8.60 -1.97 3.22
N PRO A 76 -8.04 -1.45 4.32
CA PRO A 76 -8.77 -0.61 5.24
C PRO A 76 -9.34 0.62 4.54
N ARG A 77 -10.56 1.01 4.91
CA ARG A 77 -11.27 2.15 4.32
C ARG A 77 -10.73 3.50 4.77
N ILE A 78 -10.09 3.53 5.94
CA ILE A 78 -9.57 4.73 6.58
C ILE A 78 -8.05 4.66 6.71
N PHE A 79 -7.44 5.83 6.81
CA PHE A 79 -6.04 5.96 7.17
C PHE A 79 -5.91 5.83 8.69
N GLU A 80 -5.00 4.97 9.15
CA GLU A 80 -4.70 4.76 10.58
C GLU A 80 -3.21 4.95 10.79
N ALA A 81 -2.84 5.82 11.74
CA ALA A 81 -1.45 6.04 12.10
C ALA A 81 -0.95 4.92 13.04
N PRO A 82 0.37 4.64 13.08
CA PRO A 82 0.96 3.55 13.87
C PRO A 82 0.72 3.71 15.37
N ASP A 83 0.71 4.95 15.84
CA ASP A 83 0.45 5.33 17.24
C ASP A 83 -1.06 5.39 17.58
N GLY A 84 -1.94 5.08 16.61
CA GLY A 84 -3.38 5.24 16.72
C GLY A 84 -3.83 6.70 16.82
N GLY A 85 -2.95 7.66 16.53
CA GLY A 85 -3.27 9.08 16.45
C GLY A 85 -3.96 9.46 15.13
N LYS A 86 -4.47 10.68 15.06
CA LYS A 86 -5.05 11.26 13.84
C LYS A 86 -4.02 12.15 13.16
N PRO A 87 -3.82 12.03 11.83
CA PRO A 87 -2.97 12.97 11.11
C PRO A 87 -3.49 14.41 11.26
N ILE A 88 -2.62 15.31 11.70
CA ILE A 88 -2.92 16.74 11.89
C ILE A 88 -2.25 17.63 10.84
N SER A 89 -1.18 17.17 10.20
CA SER A 89 -0.50 17.91 9.12
C SER A 89 0.28 16.94 8.23
N ILE A 90 0.48 17.32 6.97
CA ILE A 90 1.32 16.56 6.04
C ILE A 90 2.44 17.42 5.45
N GLU A 91 3.59 16.81 5.17
CA GLU A 91 4.69 17.40 4.42
C GLU A 91 4.95 16.60 3.14
N LYS A 92 4.96 17.27 1.99
CA LYS A 92 5.27 16.69 0.68
C LYS A 92 6.61 17.25 0.22
N GLN A 93 7.55 16.37 -0.12
CA GLN A 93 8.81 16.79 -0.75
C GLN A 93 8.80 16.43 -2.23
N PHE A 94 9.14 17.39 -3.07
CA PHE A 94 9.24 17.23 -4.51
C PHE A 94 10.69 17.36 -4.96
N ASN A 95 11.05 16.63 -6.01
CA ASN A 95 12.30 16.89 -6.73
C ASN A 95 12.14 18.04 -7.73
N SER A 96 13.24 18.41 -8.37
CA SER A 96 13.32 19.45 -9.41
C SER A 96 12.39 19.21 -10.62
N TRP A 97 11.98 17.97 -10.87
CA TRP A 97 11.01 17.62 -11.93
C TRP A 97 9.54 17.64 -11.45
N GLY A 98 9.27 18.10 -10.23
CA GLY A 98 7.91 18.16 -9.67
C GLY A 98 7.33 16.80 -9.27
N LYS A 99 8.14 15.74 -9.23
CA LYS A 99 7.71 14.42 -8.73
C LYS A 99 7.85 14.38 -7.21
N MET A 100 6.78 13.94 -6.53
CA MET A 100 6.82 13.70 -5.08
C MET A 100 7.81 12.57 -4.78
N THR A 101 8.81 12.87 -3.96
CA THR A 101 9.86 11.94 -3.55
C THR A 101 9.67 11.43 -2.14
N LYS A 102 9.00 12.20 -1.28
CA LYS A 102 8.74 11.86 0.12
C LYS A 102 7.42 12.44 0.59
N LEU A 103 6.70 11.67 1.41
CA LEU A 103 5.49 12.09 2.08
C LEU A 103 5.62 11.77 3.56
N SER A 104 5.43 12.77 4.41
CA SER A 104 5.49 12.62 5.87
C SER A 104 4.27 13.27 6.52
N TYR A 105 3.96 12.89 7.75
CA TYR A 105 2.84 13.46 8.49
C TYR A 105 3.10 13.48 9.99
N LYS A 106 2.39 14.37 10.68
CA LYS A 106 2.35 14.45 12.14
C LYS A 106 0.99 14.02 12.68
N THR A 107 0.96 13.47 13.88
CA THR A 107 -0.26 13.06 14.57
C THR A 107 -0.59 13.98 15.75
N ASP A 108 -1.82 13.88 16.25
CA ASP A 108 -2.26 14.51 17.51
C ASP A 108 -1.64 13.90 18.78
N LYS A 109 -0.79 12.89 18.63
CA LYS A 109 0.00 12.26 19.71
C LYS A 109 1.49 12.59 19.60
N ASP A 110 1.82 13.68 18.90
CA ASP A 110 3.20 14.13 18.65
C ASP A 110 4.10 13.14 17.90
N GLY A 111 3.50 12.14 17.23
CA GLY A 111 4.20 11.22 16.35
C GLY A 111 4.52 11.86 15.00
N GLU A 112 5.71 11.60 14.47
CA GLU A 112 6.13 12.02 13.13
C GLU A 112 6.54 10.80 12.32
N PHE A 113 5.92 10.62 11.15
CA PHE A 113 6.04 9.41 10.36
C PHE A 113 6.29 9.73 8.89
N GLU A 114 7.09 8.88 8.26
CA GLU A 114 7.36 8.90 6.82
C GLU A 114 6.67 7.72 6.15
N ILE A 115 6.12 7.96 4.96
CA ILE A 115 5.45 6.95 4.15
C ILE A 115 6.25 6.70 2.88
N CYS A 116 6.77 5.49 2.73
CA CYS A 116 7.44 5.07 1.52
C CYS A 116 6.48 4.43 0.51
N HIS A 117 5.43 3.77 0.97
CA HIS A 117 4.58 2.97 0.09
C HIS A 117 3.42 3.71 -0.54
N THR A 118 3.25 3.51 -1.84
CA THR A 118 2.29 4.21 -2.69
C THR A 118 0.84 4.10 -2.22
N ILE A 119 0.36 2.90 -1.83
CA ILE A 119 -1.02 2.74 -1.28
C ILE A 119 -1.24 3.64 -0.05
N ARG A 120 -0.26 3.71 0.86
CA ARG A 120 -0.38 4.50 2.08
C ARG A 120 -0.27 5.99 1.76
N GLN A 121 0.54 6.36 0.77
CA GLN A 121 0.58 7.73 0.26
C GLN A 121 -0.78 8.15 -0.30
N ASP A 122 -1.37 7.36 -1.19
CA ASP A 122 -2.68 7.64 -1.79
C ASP A 122 -3.77 7.79 -0.72
N LYS A 123 -3.78 6.92 0.29
CA LYS A 123 -4.71 6.98 1.42
C LYS A 123 -4.52 8.23 2.27
N LEU A 124 -3.28 8.57 2.62
CA LEU A 124 -3.01 9.78 3.40
C LEU A 124 -3.42 11.03 2.61
N LEU A 125 -3.12 11.10 1.32
CA LEU A 125 -3.49 12.22 0.45
C LEU A 125 -5.02 12.37 0.35
N ALA A 126 -5.75 11.27 0.19
CA ALA A 126 -7.21 11.27 0.18
C ALA A 126 -7.78 11.72 1.54
N TYR A 127 -7.19 11.24 2.64
CA TYR A 127 -7.57 11.64 4.00
C TYR A 127 -7.31 13.14 4.22
N ALA A 128 -6.12 13.62 3.89
CA ALA A 128 -5.71 15.01 4.07
C ALA A 128 -6.61 15.97 3.29
N LYS A 129 -6.93 15.62 2.04
CA LYS A 129 -7.89 16.38 1.20
C LYS A 129 -9.29 16.41 1.83
N LYS A 130 -9.79 15.26 2.30
CA LYS A 130 -11.12 15.17 2.94
C LYS A 130 -11.20 15.96 4.24
N LYS A 131 -10.11 15.98 5.02
CA LYS A 131 -10.03 16.66 6.32
C LYS A 131 -9.50 18.09 6.24
N LYS A 132 -9.10 18.55 5.05
CA LYS A 132 -8.47 19.86 4.81
C LYS A 132 -7.28 20.08 5.74
N LEU A 133 -6.41 19.06 5.86
CA LEU A 133 -5.25 19.15 6.73
C LEU A 133 -4.25 20.20 6.19
N PRO A 134 -3.56 20.92 7.08
CA PRO A 134 -2.40 21.72 6.72
C PRO A 134 -1.38 20.92 5.89
N GLU A 135 -0.97 21.50 4.77
CA GLU A 135 0.03 20.93 3.88
C GLU A 135 1.27 21.83 3.83
N LYS A 136 2.44 21.23 4.05
CA LYS A 136 3.73 21.88 3.84
C LYS A 136 4.39 21.30 2.59
N LEU A 137 4.87 22.17 1.71
CA LEU A 137 5.56 21.79 0.48
C LEU A 137 7.04 22.12 0.61
N SER A 138 7.89 21.17 0.26
CA SER A 138 9.35 21.34 0.21
C SER A 138 9.86 20.93 -1.16
N TYR A 139 10.75 21.72 -1.75
CA TYR A 139 11.36 21.45 -3.05
C TYR A 139 12.85 21.23 -2.84
N LYS A 140 13.34 20.01 -3.11
CA LYS A 140 14.79 19.78 -3.21
C LYS A 140 15.25 20.23 -4.59
N ILE A 141 16.01 21.32 -4.60
CA ILE A 141 16.72 21.88 -5.76
C ILE A 141 17.90 20.97 -6.09
#